data_AF-A0A437MKF7-F1
#
_entry.id   AF-A0A437MKF7-F1
#
_cell.length_a   1.000
_cell.length_b   1.000
_cell.length_c   1.000
_cell.angle_alpha   90.00
_cell.angle_beta   90.00
_cell.angle_gamma   90.00
#
_symmetry.space_group_name_H-M   'P 1'
#
loop_
_entity.id
_entity.type
_entity.pdbx_description
1 polymer ?
#
loop_
_entity_poly.entity_id
_entity_poly.type
_entity_poly.pdbx_seq_one_letter_code
_entity_poly.pdbx_strand_id
1 'polypeptide(L)'
;MKTTIEETIKLFSLEAEKKAQANEVGDSKTANKSYDKTIKAVKVLKSNGSISSLLPLLNDNRLAVRMTAAIFLLSKYENISLPVLEAIASSEGILAFTAEMTITEWKKGNLNDYL
;
A
#
# COMPACT_ATOMS: atom_id res chain seq x y z
N MET A 1 -0.01 24.74 3.87
CA MET A 1 1.33 24.25 3.50
C MET A 1 1.19 23.28 2.35
N LYS A 2 2.03 23.40 1.32
CA LYS A 2 2.11 22.42 0.23
C LYS A 2 2.98 21.28 0.78
N THR A 3 2.38 20.12 1.07
CA THR A 3 3.14 18.95 1.54
C THR A 3 4.12 18.53 0.45
N THR A 4 5.39 18.38 0.78
CA THR A 4 6.42 17.91 -0.15
C THR A 4 6.18 16.43 -0.51
N ILE A 5 6.79 15.97 -1.61
CA ILE A 5 6.74 14.55 -1.99
C ILE A 5 7.32 13.68 -0.87
N GLU A 6 8.42 14.10 -0.25
CA GLU A 6 9.06 13.39 0.86
C GLU A 6 8.14 13.28 2.09
N GLU A 7 7.50 14.37 2.51
CA GLU A 7 6.53 14.34 3.61
C GLU A 7 5.32 13.45 3.28
N THR A 8 4.91 13.42 2.01
CA THR A 8 3.81 12.58 1.54
C THR A 8 4.17 11.09 1.62
N ILE A 9 5.39 10.71 1.23
CA ILE A 9 5.91 9.34 1.35
C ILE A 9 6.05 8.93 2.82
N LYS A 10 6.52 9.84 3.68
CA LYS A 10 6.63 9.60 5.12
C LYS A 10 5.26 9.36 5.74
N LEU A 11 4.26 10.18 5.39
CA LEU A 11 2.88 10.00 5.84
C LEU A 11 2.31 8.67 5.34
N PHE A 12 2.49 8.35 4.06
CA PHE A 12 2.07 7.08 3.48
C PHE A 12 2.61 5.89 4.28
N SER A 13 3.91 5.88 4.54
CA SER A 13 4.58 4.78 5.25
C SER A 13 4.11 4.66 6.70
N LEU A 14 3.95 5.80 7.39
CA LEU A 14 3.46 5.84 8.77
C LEU A 14 2.03 5.29 8.88
N GLU A 15 1.15 5.71 7.98
CA GLU A 15 -0.26 5.31 8.03
C GLU A 15 -0.48 3.89 7.52
N ALA A 16 0.34 3.39 6.60
CA ALA A 16 0.36 1.98 6.22
C ALA A 16 0.68 1.06 7.42
N GLU A 17 1.73 1.40 8.17
CA GLU A 17 2.13 0.67 9.38
C GLU A 17 1.05 0.76 10.46
N LYS A 18 0.54 1.96 10.71
CA LYS A 18 -0.51 2.19 11.70
C LYS A 18 -1.81 1.42 11.38
N LYS A 19 -2.18 1.33 10.10
CA LYS A 19 -3.32 0.51 9.65
C LYS A 19 -3.11 -0.96 9.97
N ALA A 20 -1.91 -1.50 9.70
CA ALA A 20 -1.62 -2.90 9.95
C ALA A 20 -1.69 -3.24 11.45
N GLN A 21 -1.06 -2.42 12.29
CA GLN A 21 -1.11 -2.57 13.76
C GLN A 21 -2.54 -2.48 14.30
N ALA A 22 -3.35 -1.55 13.77
CA ALA A 22 -4.74 -1.40 14.17
C ALA A 22 -5.59 -2.61 13.74
N ASN A 23 -5.36 -3.18 12.55
CA ASN A 23 -6.04 -4.39 12.10
C ASN A 23 -5.69 -5.61 12.97
N GLU A 24 -4.43 -5.74 13.38
CA GLU A 24 -3.96 -6.84 14.23
C GLU A 24 -4.69 -6.90 15.58
N VAL A 25 -5.04 -5.73 16.14
CA VAL A 25 -5.79 -5.63 17.41
C VAL A 25 -7.29 -5.41 17.24
N GLY A 26 -7.81 -5.46 16.00
CA GLY A 26 -9.23 -5.25 15.71
C GLY A 26 -9.74 -3.81 15.86
N ASP A 27 -8.85 -2.81 15.93
CA ASP A 27 -9.22 -1.38 15.96
C ASP A 27 -9.54 -0.87 14.55
N SER A 28 -10.75 -1.23 14.08
CA SER A 28 -11.25 -0.82 12.78
C SER A 28 -11.34 0.70 12.60
N LYS A 29 -11.59 1.45 13.69
CA LYS A 29 -11.68 2.92 13.63
C LYS A 29 -10.33 3.53 13.29
N THR A 30 -9.26 3.08 13.93
CA THR A 30 -7.91 3.55 13.62
C THR A 30 -7.46 3.05 12.25
N ALA A 31 -7.73 1.78 11.92
CA ALA A 31 -7.37 1.21 10.62
C ALA A 31 -8.00 2.00 9.46
N ASN A 32 -9.30 2.28 9.53
CA ASN A 32 -10.01 3.05 8.51
C ASN A 32 -9.48 4.48 8.39
N LYS A 33 -9.26 5.16 9.53
CA LYS A 33 -8.69 6.51 9.54
C LYS A 33 -7.29 6.56 8.91
N SER A 34 -6.46 5.56 9.19
CA SER A 34 -5.13 5.45 8.60
C SER A 34 -5.21 5.15 7.10
N TYR A 35 -6.12 4.26 6.68
CA TYR A 35 -6.38 4.00 5.27
C TYR A 35 -6.79 5.27 4.51
N ASP A 36 -7.71 6.08 5.04
CA ASP A 36 -8.11 7.35 4.43
C ASP A 36 -6.94 8.31 4.20
N LYS A 37 -5.98 8.34 5.12
CA LYS A 37 -4.79 9.17 4.99
C LYS A 37 -3.80 8.61 3.97
N THR A 38 -3.60 7.30 3.94
CA THR A 38 -2.82 6.63 2.90
C THR A 38 -3.39 6.95 1.51
N ILE A 39 -4.71 6.87 1.36
CA ILE A 39 -5.44 7.20 0.13
C ILE A 39 -5.22 8.67 -0.26
N LYS A 40 -5.29 9.61 0.69
CA LYS A 40 -4.97 11.02 0.43
C LYS A 40 -3.54 11.23 -0.03
N ALA A 41 -2.57 10.54 0.58
CA ALA A 41 -1.17 10.60 0.17
C ALA A 41 -0.98 10.11 -1.27
N VAL A 42 -1.56 8.96 -1.62
CA VAL A 42 -1.51 8.41 -2.98
C VAL A 42 -2.15 9.36 -3.99
N LYS A 43 -3.30 9.99 -3.68
CA LYS A 43 -3.92 11.01 -4.55
C LYS A 43 -2.99 12.18 -4.83
N VAL A 44 -2.29 12.67 -3.80
CA VAL A 44 -1.29 13.74 -3.96
C VAL A 44 -0.12 13.29 -4.84
N LEU A 45 0.39 12.07 -4.64
CA LEU A 45 1.49 11.56 -5.48
C LEU A 45 1.05 11.39 -6.94
N LYS A 46 -0.14 10.84 -7.18
CA LYS A 46 -0.71 10.67 -8.53
C LYS A 46 -0.94 12.02 -9.22
N SER A 47 -1.53 13.00 -8.54
CA SER A 47 -1.80 14.32 -9.13
C SER A 47 -0.54 15.10 -9.47
N ASN A 48 0.57 14.82 -8.79
CA ASN A 48 1.89 15.40 -9.10
C ASN A 48 2.74 14.49 -10.02
N GLY A 49 2.18 13.44 -10.63
CA GLY A 49 2.93 12.51 -11.48
C GLY A 49 4.03 11.73 -10.76
N SER A 50 4.04 11.74 -9.43
CA SER A 50 5.12 11.31 -8.55
C SER A 50 4.85 9.94 -7.90
N ILE A 51 3.92 9.14 -8.41
CA ILE A 51 3.59 7.82 -7.84
C ILE A 51 4.80 6.85 -7.85
N SER A 52 5.71 6.99 -8.81
CA SER A 52 6.99 6.26 -8.86
C SER A 52 7.86 6.48 -7.62
N SER A 53 7.63 7.55 -6.86
CA SER A 53 8.36 7.80 -5.62
C SER A 53 8.09 6.76 -4.52
N LEU A 54 7.05 5.92 -4.66
CA LEU A 54 6.81 4.77 -3.78
C LEU A 54 7.66 3.54 -4.13
N LEU A 55 8.31 3.48 -5.30
CA LEU A 55 9.10 2.32 -5.73
C LEU A 55 10.16 1.86 -4.72
N PRO A 56 10.94 2.76 -4.06
CA PRO A 56 11.90 2.34 -3.05
C PRO A 56 11.24 1.61 -1.86
N LEU A 57 9.97 1.88 -1.57
CA LEU A 57 9.25 1.26 -0.45
C LEU A 57 8.92 -0.21 -0.69
N LEU A 58 9.04 -0.72 -1.92
CA LEU A 58 8.94 -2.16 -2.19
C LEU A 58 10.01 -2.98 -1.45
N ASN A 59 11.09 -2.33 -1.01
CA ASN A 59 12.17 -2.91 -0.21
C ASN A 59 12.20 -2.39 1.25
N ASP A 60 11.15 -1.72 1.73
CA ASP A 60 11.10 -1.23 3.12
C ASP A 60 11.19 -2.39 4.12
N ASN A 61 11.80 -2.18 5.29
CA ASN A 61 11.92 -3.22 6.31
C ASN A 61 10.57 -3.63 6.91
N ARG A 62 9.55 -2.77 6.82
CA ARG A 62 8.20 -3.02 7.34
C ARG A 62 7.33 -3.69 6.28
N LEU A 63 6.87 -4.90 6.58
CA LEU A 63 6.03 -5.70 5.68
C LEU A 63 4.76 -4.96 5.24
N ALA A 64 4.11 -4.25 6.16
CA ALA A 64 2.90 -3.48 5.89
C ALA A 64 3.14 -2.33 4.88
N VAL A 65 4.30 -1.69 4.96
CA VAL A 65 4.70 -0.61 4.04
C VAL A 65 4.97 -1.18 2.64
N ARG A 66 5.73 -2.29 2.54
CA ARG A 66 5.97 -3.00 1.28
C ARG A 66 4.66 -3.41 0.60
N MET A 67 3.76 -4.07 1.35
CA MET A 67 2.47 -4.53 0.84
C MET A 67 1.64 -3.36 0.31
N THR A 68 1.52 -2.30 1.11
CA THR A 68 0.71 -1.14 0.74
C THR A 68 1.29 -0.44 -0.49
N ALA A 69 2.62 -0.29 -0.57
CA ALA A 69 3.28 0.28 -1.76
C ALA A 69 3.01 -0.58 -3.01
N ALA A 70 3.17 -1.90 -2.91
CA ALA A 70 2.92 -2.82 -4.01
C ALA A 70 1.46 -2.76 -4.50
N ILE A 71 0.48 -2.69 -3.61
CA ILE A 71 -0.95 -2.52 -3.97
C ILE A 71 -1.15 -1.27 -4.83
N PHE A 72 -0.66 -0.11 -4.38
CA PHE A 72 -0.87 1.16 -5.10
C PHE A 72 0.00 1.34 -6.35
N LEU A 73 1.06 0.55 -6.49
CA LEU A 73 1.93 0.53 -7.67
C LEU A 73 1.47 -0.50 -8.72
N LEU A 74 0.62 -1.46 -8.35
CA LEU A 74 0.28 -2.63 -9.16
C LEU A 74 -0.19 -2.28 -10.57
N SER A 75 -1.06 -1.27 -10.72
CA SER A 75 -1.64 -0.89 -12.02
C SER A 75 -0.61 -0.33 -13.01
N LYS A 76 0.45 0.31 -12.52
CA LYS A 76 1.47 0.97 -13.35
C LYS A 76 2.80 0.21 -13.42
N TYR A 77 3.09 -0.59 -12.39
CA TYR A 77 4.35 -1.27 -12.20
C TYR A 77 4.12 -2.72 -11.77
N GLU A 78 3.25 -3.42 -12.51
CA GLU A 78 2.82 -4.79 -12.20
C GLU A 78 4.01 -5.74 -12.07
N ASN A 79 4.94 -5.70 -13.02
CA ASN A 79 6.11 -6.58 -13.12
C ASN A 79 7.00 -6.57 -11.87
N ILE A 80 6.99 -5.49 -11.09
CA ILE A 80 7.78 -5.37 -9.85
C ILE A 80 6.92 -5.36 -8.58
N SER A 81 5.64 -5.03 -8.69
CA SER A 81 4.72 -5.00 -7.53
C SER A 81 4.11 -6.37 -7.26
N LEU A 82 3.77 -7.12 -8.32
CA LEU A 82 3.14 -8.43 -8.19
C LEU A 82 4.07 -9.45 -7.48
N PRO A 83 5.37 -9.55 -7.79
CA PRO A 83 6.27 -10.45 -7.07
C PRO A 83 6.39 -10.12 -5.57
N VAL A 84 6.29 -8.84 -5.20
CA VAL A 84 6.31 -8.41 -3.78
C VAL A 84 5.04 -8.90 -3.08
N LEU A 85 3.87 -8.78 -3.71
CA LEU A 85 2.63 -9.32 -3.16
C LEU A 85 2.68 -10.84 -3.07
N GLU A 86 3.20 -11.54 -4.07
CA GLU A 86 3.31 -13.01 -4.07
C GLU A 86 4.23 -13.50 -2.94
N ALA A 87 5.35 -12.82 -2.70
CA ALA A 87 6.23 -13.11 -1.58
C ALA A 87 5.52 -12.92 -0.23
N ILE A 88 4.72 -11.86 -0.07
CA ILE A 88 3.96 -11.60 1.16
C ILE A 88 2.82 -12.61 1.33
N ALA A 89 2.14 -13.00 0.25
CA ALA A 89 1.07 -13.99 0.27
C ALA A 89 1.57 -15.39 0.69
N SER A 90 2.87 -15.66 0.53
CA SER A 90 3.50 -16.91 0.98
C SER A 90 3.77 -16.99 2.49
N SER A 91 3.55 -15.90 3.23
CA SER A 91 3.69 -15.90 4.70
C SER A 91 2.36 -16.18 5.41
N GLU A 92 2.34 -16.08 6.74
CA GLU A 92 1.12 -16.19 7.53
C GLU A 92 0.58 -14.82 7.97
N GLY A 93 -0.66 -14.79 8.44
CA GLY A 93 -1.28 -13.63 9.08
C GLY A 93 -2.07 -12.71 8.13
N ILE A 94 -2.58 -11.61 8.70
CA ILE A 94 -3.53 -10.73 8.02
C ILE A 94 -2.97 -10.06 6.76
N LEU A 95 -1.66 -9.81 6.74
CA LEU A 95 -0.98 -9.21 5.58
C LEU A 95 -0.87 -10.22 4.42
N ALA A 96 -0.58 -11.49 4.72
CA ALA A 96 -0.56 -12.55 3.71
C ALA A 96 -1.93 -12.72 3.06
N PHE A 97 -2.99 -12.82 3.88
CA PHE A 97 -4.38 -12.89 3.42
C PHE A 97 -4.75 -11.68 2.54
N THR A 98 -4.35 -10.47 2.96
CA THR A 98 -4.61 -9.25 2.17
C THR A 98 -3.91 -9.29 0.82
N ALA A 99 -2.65 -9.74 0.78
CA ALA A 99 -1.89 -9.88 -0.45
C ALA A 99 -2.50 -10.92 -1.40
N GLU A 100 -2.87 -12.10 -0.89
CA GLU A 100 -3.53 -13.16 -1.65
C GLU A 100 -4.85 -12.69 -2.27
N MET A 101 -5.70 -12.02 -1.48
CA MET A 101 -6.95 -11.45 -1.97
C MET A 101 -6.71 -10.38 -3.04
N THR A 102 -5.71 -9.51 -2.85
CA THR A 102 -5.34 -8.49 -3.84
C THR A 102 -4.90 -9.13 -5.16
N ILE A 103 -4.03 -10.14 -5.12
CA ILE A 103 -3.56 -10.87 -6.31
C ILE A 103 -4.74 -11.54 -7.02
N THR A 104 -5.61 -12.19 -6.25
CA THR A 104 -6.78 -12.91 -6.79
C THR A 104 -7.71 -11.96 -7.53
N GLU A 105 -8.07 -10.83 -6.92
CA GLU A 105 -8.97 -9.85 -7.53
C GLU A 105 -8.29 -9.10 -8.70
N TRP A 106 -6.96 -8.97 -8.67
CA TRP A 106 -6.18 -8.37 -9.76
C TRP A 106 -6.21 -9.29 -10.98
N LYS A 107 -5.91 -10.58 -10.80
CA LYS A 107 -5.95 -11.60 -11.86
C LYS A 107 -7.35 -11.78 -12.45
N LYS A 108 -8.42 -11.49 -11.70
CA LYS A 108 -9.80 -11.46 -12.19
C LYS A 108 -10.15 -10.20 -13.00
N GLY A 109 -9.32 -9.16 -12.98
CA GLY A 109 -9.63 -7.87 -13.61
C GLY A 109 -10.61 -7.00 -12.82
N ASN A 110 -10.84 -7.30 -11.54
CA ASN A 110 -11.73 -6.52 -10.67
C ASN A 110 -11.06 -5.25 -10.12
N LEU A 111 -9.75 -5.13 -10.33
CA LEU A 111 -8.90 -4.05 -9.84
C LEU A 111 -8.18 -3.44 -11.04
N ASN A 112 -8.38 -2.15 -11.29
CA ASN A 112 -7.88 -1.52 -12.53
C ASN A 112 -7.05 -0.25 -12.25
N ASP A 113 -7.36 0.46 -11.17
CA ASP A 113 -6.47 1.48 -10.62
C ASP A 113 -6.80 1.68 -9.14
N TYR A 114 -5.80 1.53 -8.27
CA TYR A 114 -5.99 1.88 -6.86
C TYR A 114 -5.92 3.40 -6.73
N LEU A 115 -7.09 4.03 -6.85
CA LEU A 115 -7.43 5.47 -6.87
C LEU A 115 -7.48 6.16 -8.23
#